data_AF-G4U1U4-F1
#
_entry.id   AF-G4U1U4-F1
#
_cell.length_a   1.000
_cell.length_b   1.000
_cell.length_c   1.000
_cell.angle_alpha   90.00
_cell.angle_beta   90.00
_cell.angle_gamma   90.00
#
_symmetry.space_group_name_H-M   'P 1'
#
loop_
_entity.id
_entity.type
_entity.pdbx_description
1 polymer ?
#
loop_
_entity_poly.entity_id
_entity_poly.type
_entity_poly.pdbx_seq_one_letter_code
_entity_poly.pdbx_strand_id
1 'polypeptide(L)'
;MSNLRVLGITPVHVAFFTEIKVPSLEKVIFYPPNIQPRSRKLGEEWLATVGGATKSITQLEFEGWPEKYRRNIPYYSIVPLLLGLLHHLPALSKVVCRQSFVWGDGLAEQLPLALADTNDKRLEAISFEECTGLTQAHCDRLAMVANAVKVL
;
A
#
# COMPACT_ATOMS: atom_id res chain seq x y z
N MET A 1 17.01 20.55 7.76
CA MET A 1 16.58 19.19 7.38
C MET A 1 15.08 19.22 7.13
N SER A 2 14.59 18.51 6.12
CA SER A 2 13.16 18.52 5.76
C SER A 2 12.32 17.81 6.82
N ASN A 3 11.30 18.49 7.36
CA ASN A 3 10.32 17.93 8.31
C ASN A 3 9.11 17.32 7.58
N LEU A 4 9.30 16.82 6.36
CA LEU A 4 8.22 16.22 5.58
C LEU A 4 7.73 14.93 6.25
N ARG A 5 6.50 14.95 6.76
CA ARG A 5 5.85 13.80 7.43
C ARG A 5 4.88 13.05 6.54
N VAL A 6 4.37 13.71 5.49
CA VAL A 6 3.40 13.15 4.55
C VAL A 6 3.89 13.42 3.12
N LEU A 7 3.84 12.40 2.27
CA LEU A 7 4.24 12.51 0.87
C LEU A 7 3.21 11.85 -0.05
N GLY A 8 2.63 12.66 -0.94
CA GLY A 8 1.74 12.19 -2.01
C GLY A 8 2.52 11.94 -3.30
N ILE A 9 2.43 10.73 -3.84
CA ILE A 9 3.17 10.31 -5.05
C ILE A 9 2.35 9.33 -5.89
N THR A 10 2.72 9.17 -7.15
CA THR A 10 2.28 8.00 -7.94
C THR A 10 3.36 6.91 -7.87
N PRO A 11 3.01 5.62 -8.02
CA PRO A 11 3.98 4.53 -8.04
C PRO A 11 5.15 4.72 -9.03
N VAL A 12 4.92 5.43 -10.14
CA VAL A 12 5.95 5.75 -11.14
C VAL A 12 6.99 6.77 -10.66
N HIS A 13 6.68 7.56 -9.63
CA HIS A 13 7.57 8.59 -9.07
C HIS A 13 8.38 8.08 -7.86
N VAL A 14 8.31 6.78 -7.53
CA VAL A 14 8.99 6.23 -6.35
C VAL A 14 10.52 6.28 -6.48
N ALA A 15 11.08 6.38 -7.70
CA ALA A 15 12.51 6.64 -7.91
C ALA A 15 13.00 7.91 -7.17
N PHE A 16 12.11 8.87 -6.91
CA PHE A 16 12.41 10.08 -6.15
C PHE A 16 12.78 9.81 -4.68
N PHE A 17 12.30 8.71 -4.09
CA PHE A 17 12.70 8.29 -2.74
C PHE A 17 14.17 7.87 -2.66
N THR A 18 14.77 7.48 -3.80
CA THR A 18 16.17 7.07 -3.85
C THR A 18 17.12 8.26 -3.77
N GLU A 19 16.65 9.45 -4.16
CA GLU A 19 17.44 10.67 -4.27
C GLU A 19 17.28 11.59 -3.05
N ILE A 20 16.26 11.36 -2.21
CA ILE A 20 15.89 12.27 -1.12
C ILE A 20 15.78 11.55 0.21
N LYS A 21 16.56 12.02 1.18
CA LYS A 21 16.44 11.59 2.58
C LYS A 21 15.24 12.26 3.24
N VAL A 22 14.23 11.47 3.58
CA VAL A 22 13.01 11.90 4.29
C VAL A 22 12.87 11.15 5.63
N PRO A 23 13.78 11.38 6.59
CA PRO A 23 13.87 10.56 7.82
C PRO A 23 12.61 10.64 8.69
N SER A 24 11.85 11.74 8.60
CA SER A 24 10.62 11.97 9.37
C SER A 24 9.34 11.57 8.64
N LEU A 25 9.44 10.87 7.50
CA LEU A 25 8.27 10.50 6.72
C LEU A 25 7.48 9.38 7.42
N GLU A 26 6.24 9.68 7.77
CA GLU A 26 5.35 8.77 8.50
C GLU A 26 4.25 8.19 7.61
N LYS A 27 3.78 8.98 6.63
CA LYS A 27 2.67 8.63 5.75
C LYS A 27 3.04 8.81 4.28
N VAL A 28 2.72 7.81 3.47
CA VAL A 28 2.76 7.91 2.01
C VAL A 28 1.37 7.73 1.44
N ILE A 29 0.97 8.68 0.59
CA ILE A 29 -0.27 8.61 -0.18
C ILE A 29 0.13 8.25 -1.61
N PHE A 30 -0.30 7.09 -2.05
CA PHE A 30 -0.19 6.71 -3.44
C PHE A 30 -1.41 7.24 -4.20
N TYR A 31 -1.21 7.65 -5.46
CA TYR A 31 -2.24 7.92 -6.47
C TYR A 31 -2.05 7.02 -7.70
N PRO A 32 -3.11 6.65 -8.44
CA PRO A 32 -2.95 5.76 -9.59
C PRO A 32 -2.08 6.39 -10.68
N PRO A 33 -1.26 5.61 -11.40
CA PRO A 33 -0.47 6.15 -12.48
C PRO A 33 -1.37 6.57 -13.66
N ASN A 34 -1.25 7.82 -14.09
CA ASN A 34 -1.98 8.36 -15.26
C ASN A 34 -1.39 7.89 -16.59
N ILE A 35 -0.21 7.30 -16.57
CA ILE A 35 0.49 6.76 -17.73
C ILE A 35 0.62 5.24 -17.58
N GLN A 36 0.52 4.50 -18.68
CA GLN A 36 1.07 3.15 -18.75
C GLN A 36 2.59 3.30 -18.85
N PRO A 37 3.40 2.92 -17.83
CA PRO A 37 4.84 2.85 -17.97
C PRO A 37 5.23 2.15 -19.27
N ARG A 38 5.88 2.89 -20.17
CA ARG A 38 6.47 2.32 -21.39
C ARG A 38 7.64 1.37 -21.08
N SER A 39 8.12 1.35 -19.84
CA SER A 39 9.24 0.53 -19.40
C SER A 39 8.81 -0.59 -18.45
N ARG A 40 9.18 -1.82 -18.80
CA ARG A 40 9.16 -3.06 -17.99
C ARG A 40 9.97 -2.98 -16.67
N LYS A 41 10.46 -1.80 -16.28
CA LYS A 41 11.49 -1.62 -15.24
C LYS A 41 11.00 -0.96 -13.96
N LEU A 42 9.70 -0.93 -13.70
CA LEU A 42 9.27 -0.94 -12.29
C LEU A 42 9.51 -2.39 -11.80
N GLY A 43 10.77 -2.77 -11.61
CA GLY A 43 11.18 -4.10 -11.13
C GLY A 43 11.44 -4.09 -9.63
N GLU A 44 11.66 -5.24 -9.01
CA GLU A 44 11.95 -5.41 -7.57
C GLU A 44 12.99 -4.40 -6.98
N GLU A 45 13.83 -3.81 -7.81
CA GLU A 45 14.73 -2.69 -7.49
C GLU A 45 14.05 -1.52 -6.76
N TRP A 46 12.77 -1.20 -7.03
CA TRP A 46 12.06 -0.13 -6.33
C TRP A 46 11.72 -0.50 -4.87
N LEU A 47 11.43 -1.78 -4.60
CA LEU A 47 11.07 -2.30 -3.28
C LEU A 47 12.24 -2.25 -2.30
N ALA A 48 13.40 -2.70 -2.77
CA ALA A 48 14.64 -2.67 -1.99
C ALA A 48 15.03 -1.23 -1.61
N THR A 49 14.75 -0.26 -2.47
CA THR A 49 15.17 1.13 -2.24
C THR A 49 14.27 1.88 -1.27
N VAL A 50 12.97 1.56 -1.25
CA VAL A 50 12.05 2.07 -0.23
C VAL A 50 12.52 1.64 1.17
N GLY A 51 12.85 0.35 1.37
CA GLY A 51 13.22 -0.19 2.70
C GLY A 51 14.37 0.52 3.44
N GLY A 52 15.26 1.24 2.73
CA GLY A 52 16.33 2.04 3.33
C GLY A 52 15.88 3.42 3.83
N ALA A 53 14.89 4.03 3.18
CA ALA A 53 14.41 5.39 3.45
C ALA A 53 13.15 5.45 4.33
N THR A 54 12.50 4.32 4.59
CA THR A 54 11.10 4.29 5.06
C THR A 54 10.85 3.55 6.36
N LYS A 55 11.88 3.37 7.19
CA LYS A 55 11.71 2.74 8.52
C LYS A 55 10.73 3.48 9.43
N SER A 56 10.49 4.77 9.19
CA SER A 56 9.55 5.61 9.93
C SER A 56 8.13 5.62 9.38
N ILE A 57 7.87 4.99 8.22
CA ILE A 57 6.53 4.94 7.64
C ILE A 57 5.65 4.01 8.47
N THR A 58 4.60 4.59 9.04
CA THR A 58 3.59 3.89 9.84
C THR A 58 2.25 3.79 9.12
N GLN A 59 2.03 4.60 8.07
CA GLN A 59 0.78 4.63 7.32
C GLN A 59 1.00 4.63 5.80
N LEU A 60 0.28 3.74 5.12
CA LEU A 60 0.06 3.80 3.68
C LEU A 60 -1.37 4.22 3.37
N GLU A 61 -1.52 5.06 2.36
CA GLU A 61 -2.82 5.48 1.84
C GLU A 61 -2.87 5.28 0.32
N PHE A 62 -3.99 4.78 -0.20
CA PHE A 62 -4.26 4.62 -1.61
C PHE A 62 -5.52 5.39 -1.97
N GLU A 63 -5.39 6.42 -2.80
CA GLU A 63 -6.47 7.34 -3.10
C GLU A 63 -6.81 7.36 -4.61
N GLY A 64 -8.10 7.26 -4.93
CA GLY A 64 -8.61 7.47 -6.28
C GLY A 64 -8.35 6.34 -7.28
N TRP A 65 -8.17 5.08 -6.86
CA TRP A 65 -7.96 3.97 -7.80
C TRP A 65 -9.24 3.63 -8.59
N PRO A 66 -9.24 3.73 -9.93
CA PRO A 66 -10.41 3.36 -10.72
C PRO A 66 -10.60 1.85 -10.88
N GLU A 67 -11.84 1.44 -11.14
CA GLU A 67 -12.25 0.04 -11.33
C GLU A 67 -11.49 -0.70 -12.45
N LYS A 68 -10.91 0.00 -13.43
CA LYS A 68 -10.08 -0.65 -14.47
C LYS A 68 -8.89 -1.44 -13.92
N TYR A 69 -8.50 -1.23 -12.66
CA TYR A 69 -7.45 -1.96 -11.94
C TYR A 69 -7.98 -3.15 -11.11
N ARG A 70 -9.06 -3.78 -11.59
CA ARG A 70 -9.83 -4.83 -10.89
C ARG A 70 -9.19 -6.22 -10.77
N ARG A 71 -7.92 -6.38 -11.15
CA ARG A 71 -7.19 -7.66 -11.06
C ARG A 71 -5.75 -7.43 -10.62
N ASN A 72 -4.99 -8.52 -10.45
CA ASN A 72 -3.57 -8.47 -10.16
C ASN A 72 -2.76 -7.83 -11.31
N ILE A 73 -2.69 -6.50 -11.34
CA ILE A 73 -1.86 -5.76 -12.29
C ILE A 73 -0.72 -5.12 -11.49
N PRO A 74 0.49 -5.68 -11.54
CA PRO A 74 1.63 -5.19 -10.76
C PRO A 74 1.85 -3.70 -10.95
N TYR A 75 1.94 -2.94 -9.85
CA TYR A 75 2.18 -1.48 -9.84
C TYR A 75 1.04 -0.59 -10.34
N TYR A 76 -0.07 -1.18 -10.77
CA TYR A 76 -1.26 -0.45 -11.21
C TYR A 76 -2.45 -0.68 -10.28
N SER A 77 -2.47 -1.80 -9.57
CA SER A 77 -3.51 -2.13 -8.60
C SER A 77 -2.99 -1.98 -7.17
N ILE A 78 -3.88 -1.62 -6.24
CA ILE A 78 -3.56 -1.44 -4.81
C ILE A 78 -2.90 -2.68 -4.22
N VAL A 79 -3.48 -3.86 -4.44
CA VAL A 79 -3.05 -5.13 -3.82
C VAL A 79 -1.57 -5.46 -4.09
N PRO A 80 -1.10 -5.62 -5.33
CA PRO A 80 0.31 -5.95 -5.59
C PRO A 80 1.27 -4.87 -5.10
N LEU A 81 0.87 -3.60 -5.13
CA LEU A 81 1.68 -2.50 -4.63
C LEU A 81 1.85 -2.58 -3.10
N LEU A 82 0.75 -2.80 -2.38
CA LEU A 82 0.73 -3.00 -0.94
C LEU A 82 1.60 -4.19 -0.53
N LEU A 83 1.39 -5.35 -1.17
CA LEU A 83 2.11 -6.58 -0.84
C LEU A 83 3.61 -6.43 -1.08
N GLY A 84 4.01 -5.81 -2.20
CA GLY A 84 5.41 -5.54 -2.47
C GLY A 84 6.03 -4.68 -1.37
N LEU A 85 5.35 -3.60 -0.95
CA LEU A 85 5.87 -2.68 0.07
C LEU A 85 5.96 -3.29 1.46
N LEU A 86 5.09 -4.25 1.78
CA LEU A 86 4.88 -4.73 3.14
C LEU A 86 6.17 -5.22 3.81
N HIS A 87 6.99 -5.98 3.07
CA HIS A 87 8.25 -6.54 3.55
C HIS A 87 9.33 -5.47 3.83
N HIS A 88 9.17 -4.26 3.30
CA HIS A 88 10.12 -3.17 3.42
C HIS A 88 9.70 -2.10 4.43
N LEU A 89 8.52 -2.22 5.03
CA LEU A 89 7.96 -1.24 5.96
C LEU A 89 7.76 -1.85 7.35
N PRO A 90 8.84 -2.03 8.13
CA PRO A 90 8.79 -2.71 9.43
C PRO A 90 7.91 -1.98 10.45
N ALA A 91 7.76 -0.64 10.35
CA ALA A 91 6.91 0.15 11.23
C ALA A 91 5.46 0.33 10.72
N LEU A 92 5.12 -0.21 9.54
CA LEU A 92 3.77 -0.06 8.99
C LEU A 92 2.73 -0.64 9.94
N SER A 93 1.76 0.18 10.36
CA SER A 93 0.66 -0.24 11.23
C SER A 93 -0.71 0.09 10.64
N LYS A 94 -0.82 1.03 9.69
CA LYS A 94 -2.09 1.47 9.12
C LYS A 94 -2.10 1.43 7.60
N VAL A 95 -3.18 0.91 7.03
CA VAL A 95 -3.47 0.94 5.60
C VAL A 95 -4.83 1.59 5.38
N VAL A 96 -4.88 2.61 4.53
CA VAL A 96 -6.11 3.34 4.20
C VAL A 96 -6.32 3.29 2.69
N CYS A 97 -7.54 2.96 2.25
CA CYS A 97 -7.96 3.13 0.87
C CYS A 97 -9.10 4.16 0.87
N ARG A 98 -9.03 5.15 -0.03
CA ARG A 98 -10.04 6.20 -0.19
C ARG A 98 -10.50 6.30 -1.62
N GLN A 99 -11.82 6.40 -1.84
CA GLN A 99 -12.42 6.64 -3.15
C GLN A 99 -11.85 5.73 -4.24
N SER A 100 -11.67 4.46 -3.89
CA SER A 100 -10.87 3.51 -4.67
C SER A 100 -11.61 2.21 -4.92
N PHE A 101 -11.37 1.61 -6.07
CA PHE A 101 -11.65 0.21 -6.29
C PHE A 101 -10.54 -0.65 -5.68
N VAL A 102 -10.92 -1.54 -4.77
CA VAL A 102 -10.02 -2.51 -4.14
C VAL A 102 -10.38 -3.90 -4.65
N TRP A 103 -9.40 -4.64 -5.17
CA TRP A 103 -9.59 -6.05 -5.53
C TRP A 103 -9.68 -6.90 -4.25
N GLY A 104 -10.91 -7.06 -3.74
CA GLY A 104 -11.19 -7.66 -2.44
C GLY A 104 -10.74 -9.12 -2.31
N ASP A 105 -10.99 -9.97 -3.30
CA ASP A 105 -10.56 -11.37 -3.27
C ASP A 105 -9.04 -11.47 -3.10
N GLY A 106 -8.30 -10.73 -3.95
CA GLY A 106 -6.85 -10.72 -3.91
C GLY A 106 -6.30 -10.17 -2.60
N LEU A 107 -6.91 -9.12 -2.06
CA LEU A 107 -6.48 -8.53 -0.79
C LEU A 107 -6.71 -9.50 0.38
N ALA A 108 -7.90 -10.09 0.46
CA ALA A 108 -8.31 -10.99 1.55
C ALA A 108 -7.56 -12.33 1.53
N GLU A 109 -7.12 -12.80 0.35
CA GLU A 109 -6.33 -14.03 0.22
C GLU A 109 -4.83 -13.79 0.45
N GLN A 110 -4.26 -12.71 -0.10
CA GLN A 110 -2.81 -12.55 -0.15
C GLN A 110 -2.24 -11.79 1.06
N LEU A 111 -2.98 -10.83 1.62
CA LEU A 111 -2.47 -10.05 2.76
C LEU A 111 -2.19 -10.92 3.99
N PRO A 112 -3.05 -11.90 4.36
CA PRO A 112 -2.75 -12.78 5.48
C PRO A 112 -1.48 -13.61 5.28
N LEU A 113 -1.26 -14.12 4.06
CA LEU A 113 -0.08 -14.90 3.71
C LEU A 113 1.19 -14.03 3.83
N ALA A 114 1.16 -12.82 3.29
CA ALA A 114 2.30 -11.91 3.32
C ALA A 114 2.66 -11.45 4.74
N LEU A 115 1.68 -11.33 5.66
CA LEU A 115 1.92 -10.97 7.06
C LEU A 115 2.37 -12.15 7.92
N ALA A 116 1.91 -13.37 7.64
CA ALA A 116 2.34 -14.57 8.37
C ALA A 116 3.87 -14.76 8.31
N ASP A 117 4.49 -14.43 7.17
CA ASP A 117 5.94 -14.50 6.96
C ASP A 117 6.74 -13.45 7.77
N THR A 118 6.07 -12.48 8.43
CA THR A 118 6.70 -11.33 9.10
C THR A 118 6.68 -11.37 10.64
N ASN A 119 6.58 -12.56 11.25
CA ASN A 119 6.54 -12.79 12.72
C ASN A 119 5.32 -12.16 13.43
N ASP A 120 4.10 -12.63 13.14
CA ASP A 120 2.85 -12.23 13.82
C ASP A 120 2.52 -10.73 13.78
N LYS A 121 3.07 -10.00 12.79
CA LYS A 121 2.79 -8.58 12.64
C LYS A 121 1.33 -8.36 12.22
N ARG A 122 0.48 -7.95 13.16
CA ARG A 122 -0.87 -7.45 12.89
C ARG A 122 -0.83 -5.96 12.64
N LEU A 123 -1.58 -5.51 11.63
CA LEU A 123 -1.83 -4.09 11.43
C LEU A 123 -2.73 -3.56 12.55
N GLU A 124 -2.52 -2.32 12.97
CA GLU A 124 -3.44 -1.64 13.87
C GLU A 124 -4.80 -1.41 13.19
N ALA A 125 -4.78 -0.98 11.92
CA ALA A 125 -6.00 -0.68 11.19
C ALA A 125 -5.87 -0.86 9.68
N ILE A 126 -6.95 -1.36 9.08
CA ILE A 126 -7.24 -1.26 7.66
C ILE A 126 -8.55 -0.48 7.52
N SER A 127 -8.55 0.61 6.76
CA SER A 127 -9.74 1.46 6.57
C SER A 127 -10.06 1.63 5.09
N PHE A 128 -11.34 1.52 4.77
CA PHE A 128 -11.90 1.66 3.43
C PHE A 128 -12.94 2.78 3.46
N GLU A 129 -12.60 3.94 2.91
CA GLU A 129 -13.47 5.11 2.85
C GLU A 129 -13.97 5.27 1.41
N GLU A 130 -15.29 5.24 1.19
CA GLU A 130 -15.89 5.37 -0.15
C GLU A 130 -15.29 4.37 -1.19
N CYS A 131 -14.93 3.17 -0.74
CA CYS A 131 -14.33 2.14 -1.58
C CYS A 131 -15.35 1.18 -2.20
N THR A 132 -15.00 0.61 -3.35
CA THR A 132 -15.77 -0.44 -4.03
C THR A 132 -14.91 -1.69 -4.25
N GLY A 133 -15.52 -2.82 -4.63
CA GLY A 133 -14.82 -4.09 -4.88
C GLY A 133 -14.59 -4.95 -3.62
N LEU A 134 -15.20 -4.56 -2.49
CA LEU A 134 -15.14 -5.26 -1.21
C LEU A 134 -16.52 -5.79 -0.83
N THR A 135 -16.53 -6.92 -0.13
CA THR A 135 -17.72 -7.52 0.49
C THR A 135 -17.50 -7.64 1.99
N GLN A 136 -18.56 -7.90 2.75
CA GLN A 136 -18.44 -8.17 4.19
C GLN A 136 -17.50 -9.37 4.45
N ALA A 137 -17.61 -10.43 3.65
CA ALA A 137 -16.77 -11.62 3.79
C ALA A 137 -15.27 -11.30 3.59
N HIS A 138 -14.93 -10.34 2.72
CA HIS A 138 -13.55 -9.87 2.59
C HIS A 138 -13.08 -9.16 3.87
N CYS A 139 -13.92 -8.32 4.46
CA CYS A 139 -13.61 -7.60 5.68
C CYS A 139 -13.41 -8.54 6.88
N ASP A 140 -14.26 -9.56 7.00
CA ASP A 140 -14.17 -10.57 8.06
C ASP A 140 -12.83 -11.35 7.99
N ARG A 141 -12.39 -11.70 6.77
CA ARG A 141 -11.07 -12.31 6.55
C ARG A 141 -9.93 -11.36 6.93
N LEU A 142 -10.02 -10.08 6.56
CA LEU A 142 -8.99 -9.10 6.89
C LEU A 142 -8.88 -8.81 8.39
N ALA A 143 -9.96 -9.02 9.16
CA ALA A 143 -9.94 -8.91 10.63
C ALA A 143 -9.03 -9.96 11.30
N MET A 144 -8.59 -11.00 10.57
CA MET A 144 -7.57 -11.93 11.05
C MET A 144 -6.19 -11.30 11.15
N VAL A 145 -5.89 -10.28 10.34
CA VAL A 145 -4.56 -9.66 10.24
C VAL A 145 -4.49 -8.19 10.61
N ALA A 146 -5.62 -7.60 11.00
CA ALA A 146 -5.71 -6.25 11.54
C ALA A 146 -6.53 -6.22 12.82
N ASN A 147 -6.16 -5.35 13.76
CA ASN A 147 -6.93 -5.15 15.00
C ASN A 147 -8.25 -4.42 14.76
N ALA A 148 -8.31 -3.61 13.69
CA ALA A 148 -9.53 -2.94 13.27
C ALA A 148 -9.66 -2.96 11.73
N VAL A 149 -10.83 -3.33 11.25
CA VAL A 149 -11.23 -3.13 9.85
C VAL A 149 -12.43 -2.19 9.84
N LYS A 150 -12.30 -1.06 9.15
CA LYS A 150 -13.34 -0.02 9.07
C LYS A 150 -13.79 0.17 7.63
N VAL A 151 -15.10 0.22 7.43
CA VAL A 151 -15.73 0.59 6.16
C VAL A 151 -16.58 1.82 6.44
N LEU A 152 -16.25 2.94 5.76
CA LEU A 152 -16.82 4.26 5.97
C LEU A 152 -17.42 4.82 4.68
#